data_AF-A0A1Q9E5B0-F1
#
_entry.id   AF-A0A1Q9E5B0-F1
#
_cell.length_a   1.000
_cell.length_b   1.000
_cell.length_c   1.000
_cell.angle_alpha   90.00
_cell.angle_beta   90.00
_cell.angle_gamma   90.00
#
_symmetry.space_group_name_H-M   'P 1'
#
loop_
_entity.id
_entity.type
_entity.pdbx_description
1 polymer ?
#
loop_
_entity_poly.entity_id
_entity_poly.type
_entity_poly.pdbx_seq_one_letter_code
_entity_poly.pdbx_strand_id
1 'polypeptide(L)'
;MGGKCCVCQDAQTVGVADEGATARANAMPVVEDLPMEFPMWLMPARDPWQHLDMVEAGHLIQWHRGHPNKVVLISHQWAGRRHPDPEFAQFAVLQQALQEMSQGRAKLSKDPSSELSGSAPRDLTLEEQHSCLDWDIWYDYFGCPQIDDRAYDNGASDLQAAVNSIPAYCDIADFVFVLAPAIKHADTGVLMSRSTWGMRGWCRVERTAAVLSRTEKPILIISSPTAVLLSSGNEWEEEEEEQQQH
;
A
#
# COMPACT_ATOMS: atom_id res chain seq x y z
N MET A 1 40.87 59.48 48.42
CA MET A 1 40.38 58.83 47.18
C MET A 1 39.39 57.75 47.58
N GLY A 2 38.18 57.76 47.00
CA GLY A 2 37.17 56.71 47.18
C GLY A 2 36.03 57.05 48.15
N GLY A 3 34.99 57.73 47.64
CA GLY A 3 33.74 58.01 48.36
C GLY A 3 32.55 57.27 47.75
N LYS A 4 31.62 56.89 48.63
CA LYS A 4 30.42 56.03 48.47
C LYS A 4 29.24 56.65 47.69
N CYS A 5 28.26 55.77 47.36
CA CYS A 5 26.83 56.00 47.07
C CYS A 5 26.54 56.77 45.76
N CYS A 6 25.41 56.63 45.05
CA CYS A 6 24.03 56.36 45.49
C CYS A 6 23.17 55.80 44.34
N VAL A 7 21.95 55.43 44.69
CA VAL A 7 20.84 54.85 43.91
C VAL A 7 19.89 55.96 43.39
N CYS A 8 19.29 55.71 42.22
CA CYS A 8 18.05 56.25 41.59
C CYS A 8 17.86 57.75 41.31
N GLN A 9 17.54 58.10 40.04
CA GLN A 9 16.18 58.57 39.62
C GLN A 9 16.09 58.88 38.10
N ASP A 10 15.08 58.27 37.47
CA ASP A 10 14.15 58.70 36.41
C ASP A 10 14.54 59.71 35.31
N ALA A 11 14.36 59.29 34.05
CA ALA A 11 13.69 60.11 33.03
C ALA A 11 13.12 59.24 31.90
N GLN A 12 11.80 59.35 31.73
CA GLN A 12 10.97 58.73 30.70
C GLN A 12 11.46 59.02 29.28
N THR A 13 11.40 58.02 28.40
CA THR A 13 11.24 58.24 26.96
C THR A 13 10.27 57.22 26.37
N VAL A 14 9.08 57.74 26.10
CA VAL A 14 8.11 57.46 25.02
C VAL A 14 8.26 56.13 24.29
N GLY A 15 7.21 55.31 24.41
CA GLY A 15 7.06 54.04 23.74
C GLY A 15 6.99 54.14 22.21
N VAL A 16 7.61 53.17 21.58
CA VAL A 16 7.24 52.69 20.24
C VAL A 16 6.72 51.28 20.48
N ALA A 17 5.44 51.07 20.18
CA ALA A 17 4.81 49.76 20.23
C ALA A 17 5.46 48.89 19.14
N ASP A 18 6.28 47.93 19.56
CA ASP A 18 6.62 46.77 18.75
C ASP A 18 5.57 45.71 19.07
N GLU A 19 4.50 45.69 18.27
CA GLU A 19 3.55 44.59 18.25
C GLU A 19 4.29 43.35 17.73
N GLY A 20 4.91 42.63 18.66
CA GLY A 20 5.45 41.30 18.45
C GLY A 20 4.31 40.36 18.04
N ALA A 21 4.03 40.31 16.75
CA ALA A 21 3.28 39.25 16.11
C ALA A 21 4.06 37.95 16.33
N THR A 22 3.77 37.29 17.44
CA THR A 22 4.14 35.89 17.65
C THR A 22 3.33 35.08 16.66
N ALA A 23 3.91 34.89 15.47
CA ALA A 23 3.47 33.87 14.54
C ALA A 23 3.54 32.54 15.29
N ARG A 24 2.39 32.10 15.82
CA ARG A 24 2.19 30.70 16.17
C ARG A 24 2.35 29.94 14.87
N ALA A 25 3.55 29.42 14.64
CA ALA A 25 3.74 28.37 13.67
C ALA A 25 2.75 27.27 14.06
N ASN A 26 1.68 27.13 13.26
CA ASN A 26 0.83 25.96 13.30
C ASN A 26 1.75 24.79 12.92
N ALA A 27 2.39 24.19 13.92
CA ALA A 27 2.98 22.88 13.76
C ALA A 27 1.82 21.98 13.30
N MET A 28 1.90 21.49 12.07
CA MET A 28 1.00 20.44 11.63
C MET A 28 1.09 19.33 12.69
N PRO A 29 -0.06 18.79 13.14
CA PRO A 29 -0.04 17.73 14.13
C PRO A 29 0.88 16.63 13.62
N VAL A 30 1.78 16.14 14.48
CA VAL A 30 2.55 14.93 14.21
C VAL A 30 1.52 13.82 14.09
N VAL A 31 1.21 13.42 12.86
CA VAL A 31 0.25 12.35 12.61
C VAL A 31 0.94 11.05 12.97
N GLU A 32 0.50 10.42 14.05
CA GLU A 32 0.99 9.09 14.45
C GLU A 32 0.72 8.07 13.34
N ASP A 33 1.64 7.13 13.17
CA ASP A 33 1.46 6.02 12.23
C ASP A 33 0.33 5.09 12.70
N LEU A 34 -0.36 4.45 11.76
CA LEU A 34 -1.38 3.45 12.10
C LEU A 34 -0.76 2.29 12.88
N PRO A 35 -1.52 1.65 13.81
CA PRO A 35 -1.01 0.54 14.60
C PRO A 35 -0.58 -0.63 13.69
N MET A 36 0.63 -1.11 13.91
CA MET A 36 1.20 -2.27 13.23
C MET A 36 1.59 -3.29 14.31
N GLU A 37 0.66 -4.20 14.59
CA GLU A 37 0.77 -5.24 15.61
C GLU A 37 1.69 -6.40 15.19
N PHE A 38 1.96 -6.53 13.89
CA PHE A 38 2.88 -7.51 13.31
C PHE A 38 3.79 -6.85 12.27
N PRO A 39 5.09 -7.21 12.21
CA PRO A 39 6.01 -6.61 11.24
C PRO A 39 5.55 -6.82 9.79
N MET A 40 5.68 -5.78 8.96
CA MET A 40 5.50 -5.91 7.53
C MET A 40 6.74 -6.58 6.92
N TRP A 41 6.57 -7.82 6.45
CA TRP A 41 7.61 -8.56 5.73
C TRP A 41 7.42 -8.41 4.23
N LEU A 42 8.52 -8.12 3.53
CA LEU A 42 8.55 -7.80 2.11
C LEU A 42 9.45 -8.77 1.34
N MET A 43 9.18 -8.90 0.05
CA MET A 43 10.01 -9.63 -0.90
C MET A 43 10.51 -8.72 -2.03
N PRO A 44 11.77 -8.83 -2.47
CA PRO A 44 12.26 -8.06 -3.62
C PRO A 44 11.49 -8.39 -4.91
N ALA A 45 11.12 -7.37 -5.68
CA ALA A 45 10.44 -7.55 -6.97
C ALA A 45 11.34 -8.18 -8.04
N ARG A 46 12.65 -7.97 -7.96
CA ARG A 46 13.66 -8.43 -8.94
C ARG A 46 13.78 -9.94 -9.02
N ASP A 47 13.59 -10.64 -7.90
CA ASP A 47 14.01 -12.03 -7.81
C ASP A 47 12.82 -13.00 -7.89
N PRO A 48 12.79 -13.88 -8.91
CA PRO A 48 11.67 -14.77 -9.17
C PRO A 48 11.75 -16.06 -8.34
N TRP A 49 11.86 -15.94 -7.02
CA TRP A 49 11.92 -17.11 -6.13
C TRP A 49 10.54 -17.74 -5.93
N GLN A 50 10.51 -19.06 -5.72
CA GLN A 50 9.30 -19.71 -5.21
C GLN A 50 9.14 -19.39 -3.72
N HIS A 51 7.89 -19.32 -3.26
CA HIS A 51 7.53 -18.94 -1.89
C HIS A 51 8.33 -19.70 -0.82
N LEU A 52 8.39 -21.03 -0.93
CA LEU A 52 9.01 -21.87 0.10
C LEU A 52 10.52 -21.58 0.22
N ASP A 53 11.18 -21.35 -0.92
CA ASP A 53 12.60 -21.02 -0.96
C ASP A 53 12.90 -19.66 -0.31
N MET A 54 12.00 -18.67 -0.46
CA MET A 54 12.19 -17.34 0.15
C MET A 54 12.12 -17.38 1.68
N VAL A 55 11.16 -18.16 2.20
CA VAL A 55 10.96 -18.33 3.64
C VAL A 55 12.13 -19.11 4.23
N GLU A 56 12.54 -20.21 3.61
CA GLU A 56 13.67 -21.03 4.08
C GLU A 56 15.02 -20.32 3.97
N ALA A 57 15.23 -19.52 2.93
CA ALA A 57 16.50 -18.81 2.70
C ALA A 57 16.61 -17.47 3.45
N GLY A 58 15.56 -17.03 4.15
CA GLY A 58 15.57 -15.78 4.90
C GLY A 58 15.67 -14.53 4.01
N HIS A 59 15.09 -14.58 2.81
CA HIS A 59 15.10 -13.48 1.84
C HIS A 59 14.00 -12.43 2.08
N LEU A 60 13.20 -12.59 3.14
CA LEU A 60 12.21 -11.59 3.53
C LEU A 60 12.89 -10.38 4.20
N ILE A 61 12.48 -9.20 3.78
CA ILE A 61 12.96 -7.92 4.30
C ILE A 61 11.90 -7.36 5.24
N GLN A 62 12.28 -7.07 6.49
CA GLN A 62 11.38 -6.37 7.40
C GLN A 62 11.35 -4.88 7.05
N TRP A 63 10.17 -4.33 6.81
CA TRP A 63 10.01 -2.89 6.61
C TRP A 63 10.35 -2.11 7.88
N HIS A 64 10.92 -0.91 7.70
CA HIS A 64 11.08 0.08 8.75
C HIS A 64 10.89 1.48 8.21
N ARG A 65 10.67 2.47 9.10
CA ARG A 65 10.60 3.88 8.69
C ARG A 65 11.89 4.28 7.97
N GLY A 66 11.76 4.92 6.81
CA GLY A 66 12.89 5.24 5.94
C GLY A 66 13.39 4.08 5.08
N HIS A 67 12.56 3.04 4.88
CA HIS A 67 12.80 1.96 3.93
C HIS A 67 13.28 2.51 2.57
N PRO A 68 14.39 2.00 1.99
CA PRO A 68 15.03 2.64 0.85
C PRO A 68 14.29 2.45 -0.47
N ASN A 69 13.54 1.36 -0.59
CA ASN A 69 12.84 0.98 -1.82
C ASN A 69 11.37 1.38 -1.73
N LYS A 70 10.72 1.46 -2.90
CA LYS A 70 9.27 1.59 -2.96
C LYS A 70 8.60 0.30 -2.51
N VAL A 71 7.50 0.45 -1.79
CA VAL A 71 6.73 -0.69 -1.28
C VAL A 71 5.46 -0.87 -2.09
N VAL A 72 5.21 -2.08 -2.57
CA VAL A 72 3.97 -2.45 -3.27
C VAL A 72 3.17 -3.41 -2.42
N LEU A 73 1.90 -3.11 -2.19
CA LEU A 73 0.96 -4.07 -1.62
C LEU A 73 0.26 -4.84 -2.75
N ILE A 74 0.34 -6.17 -2.73
CA ILE A 74 -0.42 -7.02 -3.64
C ILE A 74 -1.73 -7.42 -2.97
N SER A 75 -2.84 -7.02 -3.57
CA SER A 75 -4.16 -7.55 -3.26
C SER A 75 -4.54 -8.59 -4.30
N HIS A 76 -4.96 -9.78 -3.85
CA HIS A 76 -5.32 -10.86 -4.76
C HIS A 76 -6.44 -11.73 -4.20
N GLN A 77 -7.10 -12.48 -5.09
CA GLN A 77 -8.11 -13.44 -4.70
C GLN A 77 -7.47 -14.83 -4.56
N TRP A 78 -7.80 -15.55 -3.49
CA TRP A 78 -7.42 -16.96 -3.37
C TRP A 78 -8.01 -17.81 -4.51
N ALA A 79 -7.14 -18.50 -5.25
CA ALA A 79 -7.43 -19.39 -6.37
C ALA A 79 -7.64 -20.86 -5.97
N GLY A 80 -7.51 -21.19 -4.69
CA GLY A 80 -7.76 -22.50 -4.14
C GLY A 80 -8.24 -22.42 -2.69
N ARG A 81 -8.79 -23.52 -2.18
CA ARG A 81 -9.24 -23.61 -0.78
C ARG A 81 -8.10 -23.74 0.22
N ARG A 82 -7.00 -24.35 -0.21
CA ARG A 82 -5.85 -24.68 0.64
C ARG A 82 -4.60 -23.86 0.34
N HIS A 83 -4.56 -23.24 -0.83
CA HIS A 83 -3.44 -22.43 -1.28
C HIS A 83 -3.98 -21.27 -2.11
N PRO A 84 -3.49 -20.04 -1.90
CA PRO A 84 -4.06 -18.87 -2.55
C PRO A 84 -3.71 -18.79 -4.04
N ASP A 85 -2.67 -19.49 -4.49
CA ASP A 85 -2.32 -19.62 -5.92
C ASP A 85 -1.70 -21.00 -6.22
N PRO A 86 -2.48 -22.10 -6.25
CA PRO A 86 -1.95 -23.47 -6.24
C PRO A 86 -0.95 -23.80 -7.35
N GLU A 87 -1.12 -23.16 -8.52
CA GLU A 87 -0.28 -23.35 -9.70
C GLU A 87 0.69 -22.18 -9.93
N PHE A 88 0.79 -21.24 -8.96
CA PHE A 88 1.52 -19.98 -9.09
C PHE A 88 1.17 -19.17 -10.35
N ALA A 89 -0.07 -19.31 -10.84
CA ALA A 89 -0.52 -18.70 -12.08
C ALA A 89 -0.72 -17.19 -11.93
N GLN A 90 -1.22 -16.73 -10.79
CA GLN A 90 -1.32 -15.29 -10.50
C GLN A 90 0.07 -14.70 -10.30
N PHE A 91 0.91 -15.38 -9.53
CA PHE A 91 2.27 -14.94 -9.25
C PHE A 91 3.12 -14.84 -10.52
N ALA A 92 3.00 -15.79 -11.44
CA ALA A 92 3.65 -15.73 -12.75
C ALA A 92 3.18 -14.52 -13.58
N VAL A 93 1.90 -14.15 -13.51
CA VAL A 93 1.39 -12.94 -14.15
C VAL A 93 1.99 -11.68 -13.52
N LEU A 94 2.09 -11.63 -12.19
CA LEU A 94 2.73 -10.51 -11.48
C LEU A 94 4.19 -10.34 -11.91
N GLN A 95 4.98 -11.42 -11.91
CA GLN A 95 6.38 -11.41 -12.33
C GLN A 95 6.54 -10.90 -13.76
N GLN A 96 5.73 -11.42 -14.69
CA GLN A 96 5.77 -10.98 -16.08
C GLN A 96 5.31 -9.52 -16.21
N ALA A 97 4.30 -9.08 -15.46
CA ALA A 97 3.84 -7.70 -15.49
C ALA A 97 4.91 -6.71 -15.04
N LEU A 98 5.64 -7.01 -13.97
CA LEU A 98 6.78 -6.22 -13.52
C LEU A 98 7.90 -6.19 -14.57
N GLN A 99 8.17 -7.31 -15.25
CA GLN A 99 9.16 -7.35 -16.35
C GLN A 99 8.73 -6.53 -17.56
N GLU A 100 7.48 -6.61 -17.98
CA GLU A 100 6.94 -5.84 -19.10
C GLU A 100 6.87 -4.34 -18.76
N MET A 101 6.57 -4.00 -17.50
CA MET A 101 6.65 -2.64 -17.00
C MET A 101 8.08 -2.11 -17.06
N SER A 102 9.06 -2.81 -16.49
CA SER A 102 10.45 -2.35 -16.46
C SER A 102 11.06 -2.16 -17.85
N GLN A 103 10.55 -2.89 -18.83
CA GLN A 103 10.94 -2.82 -20.25
C GLN A 103 10.11 -1.81 -21.07
N GLY A 104 9.17 -1.10 -20.45
CA GLY A 104 8.32 -0.10 -21.13
C GLY A 104 7.31 -0.70 -22.13
N ARG A 105 7.02 -2.01 -22.02
CA ARG A 105 6.10 -2.74 -22.90
C ARG A 105 4.71 -2.92 -22.32
N ALA A 106 4.54 -2.75 -21.02
CA ALA A 106 3.22 -2.73 -20.39
C ALA A 106 2.42 -1.52 -20.87
N LYS A 107 1.18 -1.76 -21.30
CA LYS A 107 0.20 -0.74 -21.66
C LYS A 107 -0.54 -0.31 -20.39
N LEU A 108 -0.24 0.91 -19.96
CA LEU A 108 -0.97 1.60 -18.90
C LEU A 108 -2.17 2.32 -19.51
N SER A 109 -3.37 1.97 -19.07
CA SER A 109 -4.62 2.68 -19.39
C SER A 109 -5.24 3.22 -18.12
N LYS A 110 -5.98 4.33 -18.19
CA LYS A 110 -6.77 4.85 -17.07
C LYS A 110 -8.20 4.33 -17.15
N ASP A 111 -8.81 4.13 -16.00
CA ASP A 111 -10.23 3.80 -15.93
C ASP A 111 -11.07 5.01 -16.41
N PRO A 112 -11.88 4.88 -17.48
CA PRO A 112 -12.66 6.00 -18.02
C PRO A 112 -13.58 6.67 -16.98
N SER A 113 -14.08 5.89 -16.01
CA SER A 113 -14.90 6.38 -14.90
C SER A 113 -14.16 7.40 -14.03
N SER A 114 -12.88 7.17 -13.79
CA SER A 114 -12.04 8.02 -12.95
C SER A 114 -11.68 9.34 -13.63
N GLU A 115 -11.67 9.37 -14.96
CA GLU A 115 -11.48 10.63 -15.71
C GLU A 115 -12.72 11.52 -15.65
N LEU A 116 -13.92 10.93 -15.55
CA LEU A 116 -15.20 11.67 -15.56
C LEU A 116 -15.55 12.27 -14.20
N SER A 117 -15.20 11.59 -13.10
CA SER A 117 -15.48 12.04 -11.72
C SER A 117 -14.57 13.15 -11.22
N GLY A 118 -13.52 13.53 -11.98
CA GLY A 118 -12.53 14.51 -11.56
C GLY A 118 -11.55 13.99 -10.50
N SER A 119 -11.67 12.72 -10.09
CA SER A 119 -10.76 11.98 -9.21
C SER A 119 -9.82 11.10 -10.02
N ALA A 120 -9.13 11.69 -11.00
CA ALA A 120 -8.20 10.95 -11.84
C ALA A 120 -7.10 10.32 -10.95
N PRO A 121 -6.83 9.01 -11.07
CA PRO A 121 -5.83 8.35 -10.23
C PRO A 121 -4.45 8.96 -10.49
N ARG A 122 -3.61 9.00 -9.44
CA ARG A 122 -2.19 9.30 -9.61
C ARG A 122 -1.58 8.40 -10.67
N ASP A 123 -0.96 9.02 -11.67
CA ASP A 123 -0.23 8.33 -12.72
C ASP A 123 1.02 7.63 -12.19
N LEU A 124 1.34 6.48 -12.78
CA LEU A 124 2.66 5.87 -12.67
C LEU A 124 3.61 6.58 -13.64
N THR A 125 4.67 7.20 -13.13
CA THR A 125 5.67 7.85 -13.98
C THR A 125 6.48 6.82 -14.75
N LEU A 126 7.06 7.22 -15.88
CA LEU A 126 7.95 6.33 -16.66
C LEU A 126 9.15 5.86 -15.82
N GLU A 127 9.70 6.72 -14.97
CA GLU A 127 10.81 6.37 -14.08
C GLU A 127 10.39 5.29 -13.06
N GLU A 128 9.23 5.45 -12.43
CA GLU A 128 8.64 4.44 -11.54
C GLU A 128 8.40 3.12 -12.29
N GLN A 129 7.84 3.18 -13.50
CA GLN A 129 7.61 2.01 -14.31
C GLN A 129 8.91 1.27 -14.65
N HIS A 130 9.96 1.98 -15.08
CA HIS A 130 11.25 1.38 -15.43
C HIS A 130 12.01 0.82 -14.22
N SER A 131 11.86 1.44 -13.05
CA SER A 131 12.51 1.03 -11.80
C SER A 131 11.71 0.00 -10.99
N CYS A 132 10.58 -0.52 -11.50
CA CYS A 132 9.70 -1.38 -10.72
C CYS A 132 10.30 -2.70 -10.22
N LEU A 133 11.43 -3.13 -10.79
CA LEU A 133 12.18 -4.28 -10.29
C LEU A 133 13.04 -3.96 -9.07
N ASP A 134 13.25 -2.69 -8.72
CA ASP A 134 13.96 -2.27 -7.51
C ASP A 134 13.01 -2.09 -6.31
N TRP A 135 11.74 -2.42 -6.47
CA TRP A 135 10.72 -2.31 -5.42
C TRP A 135 10.71 -3.54 -4.52
N ASP A 136 10.13 -3.37 -3.35
CA ASP A 136 9.83 -4.45 -2.40
C ASP A 136 8.32 -4.65 -2.30
N ILE A 137 7.90 -5.90 -2.25
CA ILE A 137 6.51 -6.31 -2.40
C ILE A 137 6.03 -6.94 -1.09
N TRP A 138 4.91 -6.45 -0.56
CA TRP A 138 4.14 -7.18 0.43
C TRP A 138 3.08 -8.01 -0.28
N TYR A 139 3.02 -9.29 0.05
CA TYR A 139 2.08 -10.24 -0.51
C TYR A 139 1.60 -11.10 0.67
N ASP A 140 0.30 -11.06 0.97
CA ASP A 140 -0.30 -11.63 2.19
C ASP A 140 0.14 -13.07 2.50
N TYR A 141 0.21 -13.95 1.50
CA TYR A 141 0.65 -15.33 1.63
C TYR A 141 2.09 -15.44 2.17
N PHE A 142 2.97 -14.53 1.76
CA PHE A 142 4.39 -14.50 2.13
C PHE A 142 4.65 -13.65 3.38
N GLY A 143 3.87 -12.58 3.54
CA GLY A 143 4.07 -11.56 4.57
C GLY A 143 3.38 -11.87 5.89
N CYS A 144 2.41 -12.79 5.90
CA CYS A 144 1.66 -13.19 7.08
C CYS A 144 2.03 -14.62 7.52
N PRO A 145 2.08 -14.90 8.84
CA PRO A 145 2.23 -16.25 9.35
C PRO A 145 1.13 -17.18 8.85
N GLN A 146 1.49 -18.33 8.30
CA GLN A 146 0.53 -19.38 7.96
C GLN A 146 0.28 -20.24 9.21
N ILE A 147 -1.00 -20.55 9.50
CA ILE A 147 -1.33 -21.52 10.54
C ILE A 147 -0.99 -22.91 9.99
N ASP A 148 0.21 -23.39 10.26
CA ASP A 148 0.57 -24.78 10.00
C ASP A 148 0.09 -25.67 11.15
N ASP A 149 -0.41 -26.87 10.84
CA ASP A 149 -0.84 -27.88 11.82
C ASP A 149 0.32 -28.38 12.72
N ARG A 150 1.56 -27.93 12.46
CA ARG A 150 2.77 -28.37 13.16
C ARG A 150 3.68 -27.17 13.49
N ALA A 151 3.67 -26.81 14.78
CA ALA A 151 4.63 -25.98 15.49
C ALA A 151 4.53 -24.46 15.27
N TYR A 152 3.77 -23.79 16.15
CA TYR A 152 4.15 -22.58 16.92
C TYR A 152 2.99 -22.28 17.88
N ASP A 153 3.23 -22.21 19.20
CA ASP A 153 2.18 -22.00 20.23
C ASP A 153 1.39 -20.68 20.05
N ASN A 154 1.84 -19.78 19.16
CA ASN A 154 1.26 -18.45 18.90
C ASN A 154 0.76 -18.21 17.47
N GLY A 155 0.79 -19.20 16.56
CA GLY A 155 0.53 -18.97 15.12
C GLY A 155 -0.82 -18.29 14.79
N ALA A 156 -1.87 -18.60 15.56
CA ALA A 156 -3.17 -17.94 15.41
C ALA A 156 -3.17 -16.48 15.92
N SER A 157 -2.42 -16.18 16.98
CA SER A 157 -2.25 -14.82 17.51
C SER A 157 -1.47 -13.96 16.54
N ASP A 158 -0.40 -14.49 15.96
CA ASP A 158 0.45 -13.75 15.04
C ASP A 158 -0.25 -13.52 13.69
N LEU A 159 -1.03 -14.49 13.20
CA LEU A 159 -1.90 -14.28 12.04
C LEU A 159 -2.91 -13.16 12.31
N GLN A 160 -3.57 -13.16 13.47
CA GLN A 160 -4.52 -12.11 13.82
C GLN A 160 -3.84 -10.73 13.91
N ALA A 161 -2.64 -10.65 14.48
CA ALA A 161 -1.86 -9.42 14.53
C ALA A 161 -1.47 -8.92 13.12
N ALA A 162 -1.12 -9.82 12.21
CA ALA A 162 -0.85 -9.49 10.80
C ALA A 162 -2.10 -8.97 10.08
N VAL A 163 -3.24 -9.63 10.29
CA VAL A 163 -4.56 -9.22 9.80
C VAL A 163 -4.92 -7.81 10.32
N ASN A 164 -4.70 -7.55 11.61
CA ASN A 164 -4.96 -6.24 12.22
C ASN A 164 -4.03 -5.13 11.70
N SER A 165 -2.86 -5.50 11.19
CA SER A 165 -1.84 -4.56 10.70
C SER A 165 -2.02 -4.15 9.24
N ILE A 166 -2.94 -4.78 8.50
CA ILE A 166 -3.15 -4.48 7.07
C ILE A 166 -3.52 -3.04 6.78
N PRO A 167 -4.36 -2.34 7.56
CA PRO A 167 -4.57 -0.91 7.37
C PRO A 167 -3.25 -0.12 7.41
N ALA A 168 -2.32 -0.48 8.31
CA ALA A 168 -1.00 0.14 8.35
C ALA A 168 -0.14 -0.23 7.14
N TYR A 169 -0.17 -1.48 6.67
CA TYR A 169 0.52 -1.89 5.45
C TYR A 169 0.00 -1.14 4.21
N CYS A 170 -1.33 -1.02 4.10
CA CYS A 170 -1.98 -0.24 3.06
C CYS A 170 -1.58 1.22 3.13
N ASP A 171 -1.48 1.84 4.31
CA ASP A 171 -1.04 3.23 4.47
C ASP A 171 0.45 3.42 4.13
N ILE A 172 1.31 2.46 4.50
CA ILE A 172 2.75 2.45 4.23
C ILE A 172 3.08 2.28 2.74
N ALA A 173 2.34 1.44 2.01
CA ALA A 173 2.66 1.10 0.62
C ALA A 173 2.68 2.34 -0.30
N ASP A 174 3.63 2.42 -1.23
CA ASP A 174 3.66 3.48 -2.25
C ASP A 174 2.68 3.19 -3.40
N PHE A 175 2.38 1.90 -3.63
CA PHE A 175 1.50 1.41 -4.69
C PHE A 175 0.65 0.25 -4.19
N VAL A 176 -0.54 0.10 -4.78
CA VAL A 176 -1.38 -1.09 -4.58
C VAL A 176 -1.64 -1.76 -5.91
N PHE A 177 -1.29 -3.04 -5.99
CA PHE A 177 -1.51 -3.85 -7.18
C PHE A 177 -2.66 -4.82 -6.91
N VAL A 178 -3.74 -4.66 -7.66
CA VAL A 178 -4.84 -5.62 -7.71
C VAL A 178 -4.49 -6.68 -8.74
N LEU A 179 -4.06 -7.85 -8.27
CA LEU A 179 -3.70 -8.98 -9.11
C LEU A 179 -4.95 -9.82 -9.38
N ALA A 180 -5.54 -9.64 -10.56
CA ALA A 180 -6.81 -10.26 -10.92
C ALA A 180 -6.82 -10.85 -12.35
N PRO A 181 -5.87 -11.74 -12.69
CA PRO A 181 -5.85 -12.38 -13.99
C PRO A 181 -7.02 -13.35 -14.19
N ALA A 182 -7.38 -13.58 -15.46
CA ALA A 182 -8.43 -14.51 -15.84
C ALA A 182 -7.94 -15.98 -15.70
N ILE A 183 -8.01 -16.51 -14.49
CA ILE A 183 -7.62 -17.89 -14.16
C ILE A 183 -8.78 -18.67 -13.53
N LYS A 184 -8.75 -19.99 -13.59
CA LYS A 184 -9.78 -20.82 -12.94
C LYS A 184 -9.39 -21.12 -11.50
N HIS A 185 -10.35 -20.97 -10.59
CA HIS A 185 -10.20 -21.46 -9.22
C HIS A 185 -10.03 -22.99 -9.24
N ALA A 186 -8.99 -23.52 -8.60
CA ALA A 186 -8.58 -24.91 -8.66
C ALA A 186 -9.69 -25.88 -8.21
N ASP A 187 -10.38 -25.57 -7.10
CA ASP A 187 -11.44 -26.45 -6.57
C ASP A 187 -12.81 -26.31 -7.24
N THR A 188 -13.21 -25.10 -7.66
CA THR A 188 -14.58 -24.84 -8.13
C THR A 188 -14.67 -24.72 -9.65
N GLY A 189 -13.54 -24.51 -10.34
CA GLY A 189 -13.49 -24.25 -11.78
C GLY A 189 -14.05 -22.89 -12.21
N VAL A 190 -14.53 -22.07 -11.26
CA VAL A 190 -15.06 -20.73 -11.54
C VAL A 190 -13.94 -19.84 -12.06
N LEU A 191 -14.22 -19.10 -13.14
CA LEU A 191 -13.29 -18.13 -13.70
C LEU A 191 -13.19 -16.91 -12.78
N MET A 192 -11.97 -16.61 -12.35
CA MET A 192 -11.63 -15.44 -11.54
C MET A 192 -11.38 -14.23 -12.46
N SER A 193 -11.65 -13.04 -11.95
CA SER A 193 -11.47 -11.77 -12.65
C SER A 193 -11.46 -10.60 -11.65
N ARG A 194 -11.25 -9.37 -12.14
CA ARG A 194 -11.45 -8.13 -11.36
C ARG A 194 -12.81 -8.11 -10.65
N SER A 195 -13.88 -8.53 -11.34
CA SER A 195 -15.24 -8.56 -10.77
C SER A 195 -15.33 -9.53 -9.58
N THR A 196 -14.85 -10.77 -9.73
CA THR A 196 -14.90 -11.74 -8.63
C THR A 196 -14.00 -11.34 -7.46
N TRP A 197 -12.87 -10.70 -7.74
CA TRP A 197 -11.99 -10.12 -6.73
C TRP A 197 -12.71 -9.02 -5.93
N GLY A 198 -13.41 -8.10 -6.61
CA GLY A 198 -14.14 -6.99 -5.97
C GLY A 198 -15.28 -7.43 -5.04
N MET A 199 -15.81 -8.64 -5.23
CA MET A 199 -16.84 -9.23 -4.36
C MET A 199 -16.27 -9.83 -3.07
N ARG A 200 -14.95 -10.01 -2.95
CA ARG A 200 -14.33 -10.65 -1.78
C ARG A 200 -14.14 -9.63 -0.67
N GLY A 201 -14.80 -9.86 0.47
CA GLY A 201 -14.77 -8.96 1.62
C GLY A 201 -13.39 -8.43 1.99
N TRP A 202 -12.37 -9.30 1.99
CA TRP A 202 -10.99 -8.92 2.31
C TRP A 202 -10.36 -7.98 1.27
N CYS A 203 -10.50 -8.30 -0.01
CA CYS A 203 -10.05 -7.45 -1.10
C CYS A 203 -10.74 -6.07 -1.07
N ARG A 204 -12.00 -6.02 -0.62
CA ARG A 204 -12.69 -4.74 -0.37
C ARG A 204 -12.02 -3.92 0.71
N VAL A 205 -11.67 -4.57 1.83
CA VAL A 205 -10.98 -3.91 2.96
C VAL A 205 -9.64 -3.34 2.52
N GLU A 206 -8.83 -4.12 1.80
CA GLU A 206 -7.53 -3.66 1.27
C GLU A 206 -7.69 -2.47 0.33
N ARG A 207 -8.63 -2.53 -0.62
CA ARG A 207 -8.94 -1.42 -1.53
C ARG A 207 -9.40 -0.18 -0.76
N THR A 208 -10.33 -0.33 0.18
CA THR A 208 -10.83 0.78 0.99
C THR A 208 -9.74 1.40 1.86
N ALA A 209 -8.88 0.59 2.48
CA ALA A 209 -7.75 1.07 3.27
C ALA A 209 -6.73 1.83 2.40
N ALA A 210 -6.50 1.38 1.16
CA ALA A 210 -5.66 2.09 0.20
C ALA A 210 -6.24 3.46 -0.19
N VAL A 211 -7.54 3.51 -0.52
CA VAL A 211 -8.25 4.75 -0.88
C VAL A 211 -8.26 5.75 0.28
N LEU A 212 -8.43 5.28 1.52
CA LEU A 212 -8.49 6.12 2.72
C LEU A 212 -7.12 6.43 3.35
N SER A 213 -6.04 5.97 2.73
CA SER A 213 -4.69 6.21 3.24
C SER A 213 -4.31 7.70 3.24
N ARG A 214 -3.28 8.04 4.03
CA ARG A 214 -2.84 9.44 4.19
C ARG A 214 -2.28 10.04 2.90
N THR A 215 -1.66 9.21 2.07
CA THR A 215 -1.06 9.60 0.80
C THR A 215 -1.83 8.97 -0.35
N GLU A 216 -2.20 9.79 -1.33
CA GLU A 216 -2.76 9.26 -2.56
C GLU A 216 -1.75 8.30 -3.21
N LYS A 217 -2.19 7.06 -3.45
CA LYS A 217 -1.36 6.02 -4.05
C LYS A 217 -2.02 5.44 -5.30
N PRO A 218 -1.25 5.14 -6.36
CA PRO A 218 -1.79 4.52 -7.55
C PRO A 218 -2.28 3.11 -7.24
N ILE A 219 -3.50 2.80 -7.68
CA ILE A 219 -4.03 1.44 -7.69
C ILE A 219 -3.94 0.90 -9.12
N LEU A 220 -3.13 -0.13 -9.30
CA LEU A 220 -2.89 -0.76 -10.60
C LEU A 220 -3.59 -2.12 -10.64
N ILE A 221 -4.51 -2.30 -11.57
CA ILE A 221 -5.20 -3.56 -11.80
C ILE A 221 -4.46 -4.33 -12.88
N ILE A 222 -3.90 -5.48 -12.50
CA ILE A 222 -3.12 -6.37 -13.36
C ILE A 222 -3.99 -7.57 -13.72
N SER A 223 -4.55 -7.52 -14.93
CA SER A 223 -5.35 -8.61 -15.50
C SER A 223 -4.54 -9.51 -16.45
N SER A 224 -3.39 -9.02 -16.93
CA SER A 224 -2.46 -9.74 -17.78
C SER A 224 -1.05 -9.12 -17.68
N PRO A 225 0.00 -9.78 -18.17
CA PRO A 225 1.36 -9.24 -18.14
C PRO A 225 1.53 -7.86 -18.81
N THR A 226 0.76 -7.56 -19.86
CA THR A 226 0.96 -6.34 -20.64
C THR A 226 -0.15 -5.33 -20.49
N ALA A 227 -1.25 -5.65 -19.79
CA ALA A 227 -2.39 -4.74 -19.63
C ALA A 227 -2.55 -4.38 -18.16
N VAL A 228 -2.24 -3.11 -17.84
CA VAL A 228 -2.32 -2.55 -16.50
C VAL A 228 -3.28 -1.37 -16.52
N LEU A 229 -4.33 -1.46 -15.70
CA LEU A 229 -5.35 -0.41 -15.59
C LEU A 229 -5.11 0.40 -14.31
N LEU A 230 -4.95 1.71 -14.44
CA LEU A 230 -4.91 2.66 -13.33
C LEU A 230 -6.34 2.96 -12.87
N SER A 231 -6.61 2.70 -11.60
CA SER A 231 -7.91 2.91 -10.96
C SER A 231 -7.80 3.95 -9.84
N SER A 232 -8.85 4.75 -9.67
CA SER A 232 -9.05 5.63 -8.51
C SER A 232 -9.47 4.87 -7.25
N GLY A 233 -9.86 3.60 -7.37
CA GLY A 233 -10.36 2.77 -6.28
C GLY A 233 -11.82 3.01 -5.87
N ASN A 234 -12.49 4.00 -6.47
CA ASN A 234 -13.86 4.42 -6.13
C ASN A 234 -14.97 3.72 -6.93
N GLU A 235 -14.64 2.64 -7.65
CA GLU A 235 -15.54 1.89 -8.53
C GLU A 235 -16.84 1.39 -7.86
N TRP A 236 -16.90 1.37 -6.53
CA TRP A 236 -18.10 1.04 -5.75
C TRP A 236 -19.26 2.01 -5.98
N GLU A 237 -18.98 3.26 -6.37
CA GLU A 237 -20.01 4.27 -6.62
C GLU A 237 -20.87 3.89 -7.83
N GLU A 238 -20.33 3.11 -8.78
CA GLU A 238 -21.02 2.72 -10.01
C GLU A 238 -21.89 1.46 -9.83
N GLU A 239 -21.48 0.54 -8.95
CA GLU A 239 -22.26 -0.68 -8.67
C GLU A 239 -23.60 -0.39 -7.98
N GLU A 240 -23.72 0.75 -7.26
CA GLU A 240 -25.00 1.18 -6.67
C GLU A 240 -25.95 1.81 -7.70
N GLU A 241 -25.44 2.47 -8.75
CA GLU A 241 -26.27 3.06 -9.80
C GLU A 241 -26.87 1.99 -10.74
N GLU A 242 -26.14 0.93 -11.06
CA GLU A 242 -26.70 -0.19 -11.85
C GLU A 242 -27.69 -1.04 -11.04
N GLN A 243 -27.50 -1.17 -9.72
CA GLN A 243 -28.41 -1.91 -8.83
C GLN A 243 -29.68 -1.13 -8.46
N GLN A 244 -29.70 0.21 -8.60
CA GLN A 244 -30.91 1.01 -8.43
C GLN A 244 -31.76 1.12 -9.73
N GLN A 245 -31.29 0.53 -10.84
CA GLN A 245 -32.01 0.50 -12.11
C GLN A 245 -32.74 -0.83 -12.39
N HIS A 246 -32.76 -1.77 -11.43
CA HIS A 246 -33.52 -3.04 -11.48
C HIS A 246 -34.40 -3.20 -10.23
#